data_AF-A0A8J7AVN8-F1
#
_entry.id   AF-A0A8J7AVN8-F1
#
_cell.length_a   1.000
_cell.length_b   1.000
_cell.length_c   1.000
_cell.angle_alpha   90.00
_cell.angle_beta   90.00
_cell.angle_gamma   90.00
#
_symmetry.space_group_name_H-M   'P 1'
#
loop_
_entity.id
_entity.type
_entity.pdbx_description
1 polymer ?
#
loop_
_entity_poly.entity_id
_entity_poly.type
_entity_poly.pdbx_seq_one_letter_code
_entity_poly.pdbx_strand_id
1 'polypeptide(L)'
;MSAKNVAVEGDVQAVPGTVPYSPADEGEWTAGSIRSSMYEQLKIGGKATIYKAECTFSFTGRQTLPNGAKQSVSGSETVTLEAKKPTKLQKSILNVLVNGDEISSEEHGNKLQVTTSNKLSSS
;
A
#
# COMPACT_ATOMS: atom_id res chain seq x y z
N MET A 1 20.52 -11.02 16.53
CA MET A 1 19.92 -10.16 15.49
C MET A 1 18.47 -10.60 15.31
N SER A 2 17.49 -9.74 15.59
CA SER A 2 16.08 -10.09 15.33
C SER A 2 15.84 -10.18 13.84
N ALA A 3 15.47 -11.37 13.36
CA ALA A 3 14.98 -11.53 12.00
C ALA A 3 13.73 -10.66 11.83
N LYS A 4 13.74 -9.72 10.89
CA LYS A 4 12.52 -9.03 10.48
C LYS A 4 11.69 -9.98 9.62
N ASN A 5 10.38 -9.98 9.81
CA ASN A 5 9.47 -10.72 8.94
C ASN A 5 9.42 -10.01 7.58
N VAL A 6 9.50 -10.80 6.51
CA VAL A 6 9.58 -10.29 5.14
C VAL A 6 8.26 -10.52 4.43
N ALA A 7 7.78 -9.49 3.73
CA ALA A 7 6.53 -9.54 3.02
C ALA A 7 6.62 -10.42 1.77
N VAL A 8 5.58 -11.18 1.53
CA VAL A 8 5.34 -11.90 0.28
C VAL A 8 4.03 -11.43 -0.35
N GLU A 9 3.71 -11.94 -1.54
CA GLU A 9 2.43 -11.66 -2.18
C GLU A 9 1.23 -11.97 -1.25
N GLY A 10 0.35 -10.98 -1.10
CA GLY A 10 -0.83 -11.03 -0.23
C GLY A 10 -0.66 -10.41 1.17
N ASP A 11 0.57 -10.05 1.57
CA ASP A 11 0.84 -9.48 2.91
C ASP A 11 0.61 -7.95 3.00
N VAL A 12 0.33 -7.30 1.87
CA VAL A 12 0.09 -5.85 1.82
C VAL A 12 -1.41 -5.60 1.86
N GLN A 13 -1.82 -4.64 2.69
CA GLN A 13 -3.20 -4.19 2.80
C GLN A 13 -3.32 -2.73 2.37
N ALA A 14 -4.40 -2.44 1.64
CA ALA A 14 -4.79 -1.11 1.25
C ALA A 14 -5.92 -0.62 2.17
N VAL A 15 -5.73 0.54 2.77
CA VAL A 15 -6.69 1.16 3.68
C VAL A 15 -7.13 2.48 3.04
N PRO A 16 -8.38 2.57 2.54
CA PRO A 16 -8.91 3.81 2.01
C PRO A 16 -8.93 4.92 3.05
N GLY A 17 -8.60 6.13 2.62
CA GLY A 17 -8.65 7.33 3.44
C GLY A 17 -10.06 7.88 3.61
N THR A 18 -10.20 8.88 4.47
CA THR A 18 -11.50 9.49 4.81
C THR A 18 -11.64 10.93 4.32
N VAL A 19 -10.58 11.54 3.80
CA VAL A 19 -10.62 12.93 3.33
C VAL A 19 -11.12 12.94 1.87
N PRO A 20 -12.23 13.63 1.56
CA PRO A 20 -12.78 13.67 0.21
C PRO A 20 -11.82 14.25 -0.83
N TYR A 21 -11.96 13.78 -2.08
CA TYR A 21 -11.25 14.37 -3.21
C TYR A 21 -11.84 15.74 -3.53
N SER A 22 -11.04 16.81 -3.48
CA SER A 22 -11.51 18.15 -3.85
C SER A 22 -11.95 18.18 -5.31
N PRO A 23 -13.12 18.77 -5.64
CA PRO A 23 -13.95 19.66 -4.81
C PRO A 23 -15.17 18.99 -4.14
N ALA A 24 -15.15 17.67 -3.91
CA ALA A 24 -16.26 16.99 -3.25
C ALA A 24 -16.37 17.36 -1.76
N ASP A 25 -17.60 17.50 -1.28
CA ASP A 25 -17.89 17.69 0.15
C ASP A 25 -18.09 16.34 0.87
N GLU A 26 -18.46 15.31 0.12
CA GLU A 26 -18.74 13.96 0.61
C GLU A 26 -18.35 12.91 -0.43
N GLY A 27 -18.04 11.69 0.02
CA GLY A 27 -17.80 10.54 -0.85
C GLY A 27 -16.96 9.48 -0.17
N GLU A 28 -16.63 8.44 -0.92
CA GLU A 28 -15.88 7.29 -0.42
C GLU A 28 -14.71 6.96 -1.35
N TRP A 29 -13.61 6.56 -0.72
CA TRP A 29 -12.47 5.96 -1.39
C TRP A 29 -12.62 4.44 -1.42
N THR A 30 -12.37 3.85 -2.58
CA THR A 30 -12.30 2.39 -2.76
C THR A 30 -10.89 2.00 -3.19
N ALA A 31 -10.31 1.02 -2.50
CA ALA A 31 -9.02 0.47 -2.88
C ALA A 31 -9.16 -0.45 -4.11
N GLY A 32 -8.32 -0.22 -5.13
CA GLY A 32 -8.16 -1.16 -6.23
C GLY A 32 -7.31 -2.36 -5.84
N SER A 33 -7.01 -3.22 -6.83
CA SER A 33 -6.09 -4.34 -6.62
C SER A 33 -4.67 -3.84 -6.34
N ILE A 34 -4.02 -4.43 -5.35
CA ILE A 34 -2.60 -4.18 -5.06
C ILE A 34 -1.74 -4.88 -6.10
N ARG A 35 -0.84 -4.12 -6.72
CA ARG A 35 0.19 -4.63 -7.64
C ARG A 35 1.51 -4.68 -6.90
N SER A 36 2.11 -5.86 -6.80
CA SER A 36 3.39 -6.05 -6.13
C SER A 36 4.51 -6.31 -7.14
N SER A 37 5.67 -5.70 -6.93
CA SER A 37 6.91 -6.10 -7.60
C SER A 37 7.72 -7.00 -6.68
N MET A 38 8.20 -8.11 -7.24
CA MET A 38 8.73 -9.23 -6.46
C MET A 38 10.11 -9.65 -6.95
N TYR A 39 10.88 -10.27 -6.06
CA TYR A 39 12.09 -11.01 -6.42
C TYR A 39 11.73 -12.48 -6.65
N GLU A 40 11.75 -12.95 -7.90
CA GLU A 40 11.37 -14.34 -8.23
C GLU A 40 12.31 -15.38 -7.59
N GLN A 41 13.59 -15.03 -7.44
CA GLN A 41 14.62 -15.90 -6.88
C GLN A 41 14.59 -15.95 -5.36
N LEU A 42 14.01 -14.94 -4.71
CA LEU A 42 13.93 -14.86 -3.27
C LEU A 42 12.53 -15.27 -2.81
N LYS A 43 12.44 -16.49 -2.27
CA LYS A 43 11.18 -17.07 -1.82
C LYS A 43 11.20 -17.41 -0.33
N ILE A 44 10.09 -17.16 0.34
CA ILE A 44 9.83 -17.57 1.72
C ILE A 44 8.55 -18.41 1.72
N GLY A 45 8.65 -19.66 2.21
CA GLY A 45 7.52 -20.59 2.17
C GLY A 45 6.98 -20.84 0.75
N GLY A 46 7.84 -20.79 -0.27
CA GLY A 46 7.47 -20.96 -1.68
C GLY A 46 6.90 -19.72 -2.37
N LYS A 47 6.66 -18.63 -1.66
CA LYS A 47 6.16 -17.36 -2.20
C LYS A 47 7.28 -16.36 -2.46
N ALA A 48 7.21 -15.63 -3.56
CA ALA A 48 8.19 -14.59 -3.88
C ALA A 48 8.08 -13.40 -2.90
N THR A 49 9.23 -12.91 -2.44
CA THR A 49 9.31 -11.74 -1.58
C THR A 49 9.08 -10.47 -2.38
N ILE A 50 8.42 -9.49 -1.79
CA ILE A 50 8.08 -8.23 -2.46
C ILE A 50 8.99 -7.09 -2.03
N TYR A 51 9.30 -6.17 -2.94
CA TYR A 51 10.10 -4.97 -2.68
C TYR A 51 9.35 -3.66 -2.94
N LYS A 52 8.22 -3.76 -3.64
CA LYS A 52 7.35 -2.64 -3.96
C LYS A 52 5.91 -3.12 -4.01
N ALA A 53 5.00 -2.29 -3.54
CA ALA A 53 3.57 -2.47 -3.67
C ALA A 53 2.91 -1.15 -4.08
N GLU A 54 1.92 -1.23 -4.96
CA GLU A 54 1.20 -0.08 -5.48
C GLU A 54 -0.29 -0.37 -5.48
N CYS A 55 -1.10 0.62 -5.11
CA CYS A 55 -2.55 0.54 -5.19
C CYS A 55 -3.09 1.87 -5.68
N THR A 56 -3.95 1.81 -6.69
CA THR A 56 -4.76 2.95 -7.11
C THR A 56 -6.07 2.92 -6.35
N PHE A 57 -6.31 3.95 -5.57
CA PHE A 57 -7.57 4.25 -4.90
C PHE A 57 -8.42 5.09 -5.84
N SER A 58 -9.72 4.79 -5.89
CA SER A 58 -10.70 5.55 -6.67
C SER A 58 -11.70 6.20 -5.72
N PHE A 59 -12.00 7.47 -5.97
CA PHE A 59 -12.97 8.24 -5.20
C PHE A 59 -14.26 8.41 -6.00
N THR A 60 -15.40 8.24 -5.33
CA THR A 60 -16.70 8.66 -5.85
C THR A 60 -17.43 9.45 -4.78
N GLY A 61 -17.87 10.65 -5.13
CA GLY A 61 -18.50 11.57 -4.20
C GLY A 61 -19.38 12.61 -4.87
N ARG A 62 -19.76 13.63 -4.09
CA ARG A 62 -20.60 14.73 -4.55
C ARG A 62 -20.10 16.06 -4.03
N GLN A 63 -20.23 17.09 -4.87
CA GLN A 63 -20.06 18.48 -4.53
C GLN A 63 -21.43 19.17 -4.46
N THR A 64 -21.61 20.05 -3.49
CA THR A 64 -22.76 20.96 -3.35
C THR A 64 -22.42 22.27 -4.04
N LEU A 65 -23.14 22.59 -5.12
CA LEU A 65 -22.96 23.83 -5.84
C LEU A 65 -23.60 25.01 -5.07
N PRO A 66 -23.22 26.27 -5.35
CA PRO A 66 -23.80 27.44 -4.68
C PRO A 66 -25.32 27.56 -4.80
N ASN A 67 -25.91 26.99 -5.85
CA ASN A 67 -27.36 26.92 -6.06
C ASN A 67 -28.04 25.74 -5.32
N GLY A 68 -27.31 25.00 -4.48
CA GLY A 68 -27.79 23.84 -3.73
C GLY A 68 -27.85 22.54 -4.54
N ALA A 69 -27.55 22.56 -5.85
CA ALA A 69 -27.52 21.34 -6.65
C ALA A 69 -26.35 20.43 -6.26
N LYS A 70 -26.52 19.12 -6.40
CA LYS A 70 -25.46 18.12 -6.18
C LYS A 70 -24.87 17.70 -7.51
N GLN A 71 -23.55 17.78 -7.63
CA GLN A 71 -22.79 17.33 -8.79
C GLN A 71 -21.89 16.15 -8.40
N SER A 72 -21.88 15.09 -9.21
CA SER A 72 -20.97 13.96 -9.01
C SER A 72 -19.52 14.37 -9.24
N VAL A 73 -18.64 13.95 -8.34
CA VAL A 73 -17.20 14.14 -8.42
C VAL A 73 -16.52 12.77 -8.34
N SER A 74 -15.55 12.54 -9.20
CA SER A 74 -14.70 11.36 -9.18
C SER A 74 -13.23 11.78 -9.14
N GLY A 75 -12.42 10.99 -8.45
CA GLY A 75 -10.98 11.20 -8.37
C GLY A 75 -10.25 9.87 -8.28
N SER A 76 -8.93 9.92 -8.35
CA SER A 76 -8.09 8.75 -8.13
C SER A 76 -6.77 9.17 -7.53
N GLU A 77 -6.21 8.32 -6.69
CA GLU A 77 -4.89 8.50 -6.10
C GLU A 77 -4.13 7.18 -6.16
N THR A 78 -2.87 7.22 -6.58
CA THR A 78 -1.99 6.03 -6.51
C THR A 78 -1.03 6.19 -5.36
N VAL A 79 -1.06 5.22 -4.44
CA VAL A 79 -0.12 5.12 -3.33
C VAL A 79 0.89 4.03 -3.65
N THR A 80 2.17 4.37 -3.53
CA THR A 80 3.28 3.44 -3.80
C THR A 80 4.13 3.26 -2.54
N LEU A 81 4.22 2.03 -2.06
CA LEU A 81 5.09 1.62 -0.97
C LEU A 81 6.34 0.94 -1.54
N GLU A 82 7.50 1.52 -1.28
CA GLU A 82 8.80 0.96 -1.69
C GLU A 82 9.65 0.61 -0.47
N ALA A 83 10.38 -0.49 -0.57
CA ALA A 83 11.31 -0.90 0.49
C ALA A 83 12.35 0.19 0.73
N LYS A 84 12.45 0.65 1.99
CA LYS A 84 13.44 1.66 2.39
C LYS A 84 14.86 1.07 2.26
N LYS A 85 15.82 1.94 1.89
CA LYS A 85 17.28 1.76 1.78
C LYS A 85 17.85 0.62 2.68
N PRO A 86 18.93 -0.04 2.24
CA PRO A 86 19.09 -1.49 2.33
C PRO A 86 18.73 -2.04 3.70
N THR A 87 17.58 -2.71 3.78
CA THR A 87 17.29 -3.67 4.84
C THR A 87 18.42 -4.69 4.85
N LYS A 88 19.40 -4.55 5.75
CA LYS A 88 20.44 -5.57 5.96
C LYS A 88 19.79 -6.82 6.54
N LEU A 89 19.21 -7.63 5.68
CA LEU A 89 18.74 -8.96 6.04
C LEU A 89 19.89 -9.96 5.88
N GLN A 90 19.80 -11.08 6.61
CA GLN A 90 20.79 -12.14 6.53
C GLN A 90 20.87 -12.66 5.08
N LYS A 91 22.09 -12.95 4.60
CA LYS A 91 22.42 -13.41 3.22
C LYS A 91 22.32 -12.36 2.08
N SER A 92 22.67 -11.09 2.32
CA SER A 92 22.72 -10.02 1.28
C SER A 92 21.38 -9.72 0.60
N ILE A 93 20.27 -10.11 1.19
CA ILE A 93 18.95 -9.66 0.75
C ILE A 93 18.83 -8.20 1.14
N LEU A 94 18.76 -7.33 0.13
CA LEU A 94 18.58 -5.90 0.29
C LEU A 94 17.23 -5.52 -0.33
N ASN A 95 16.56 -4.54 0.26
CA ASN A 95 15.40 -3.86 -0.31
C ASN A 95 14.14 -4.73 -0.45
N VAL A 96 13.78 -5.49 0.59
CA VAL A 96 12.43 -6.11 0.65
C VAL A 96 11.55 -5.35 1.65
N LEU A 97 10.24 -5.39 1.40
CA LEU A 97 9.25 -4.89 2.35
C LEU A 97 9.21 -5.82 3.57
N VAL A 98 9.14 -5.22 4.75
CA VAL A 98 9.13 -5.93 6.03
C VAL A 98 7.89 -5.57 6.83
N ASN A 99 7.55 -6.43 7.80
CA ASN A 99 6.42 -6.17 8.70
C ASN A 99 6.53 -4.79 9.35
N GLY A 100 5.43 -4.02 9.27
CA GLY A 100 5.35 -2.65 9.78
C GLY A 100 5.80 -1.58 8.79
N ASP A 101 6.25 -1.93 7.59
CA ASP A 101 6.42 -0.94 6.53
C ASP A 101 5.05 -0.40 6.11
N GLU A 102 4.93 0.93 6.10
CA GLU A 102 3.71 1.62 5.69
C GLU A 102 4.02 2.96 5.02
N ILE A 103 3.07 3.40 4.20
CA ILE A 103 3.05 4.72 3.59
C ILE A 103 1.59 5.20 3.51
N SER A 104 1.37 6.45 3.86
CA SER A 104 0.06 7.12 3.79
C SER A 104 0.15 8.37 2.94
N SER A 105 -0.90 8.62 2.16
CA SER A 105 -1.14 9.93 1.57
C SER A 105 -1.51 10.93 2.64
N GLU A 106 -0.80 12.06 2.69
CA GLU A 106 -1.14 13.19 3.56
C GLU A 106 -2.39 13.94 3.06
N GLU A 107 -2.70 13.84 1.77
CA GLU A 107 -3.80 14.58 1.15
C GLU A 107 -5.16 13.93 1.40
N HIS A 108 -5.24 12.60 1.22
CA HIS A 108 -6.50 11.87 1.28
C HIS A 108 -6.59 10.85 2.41
N GLY A 109 -5.45 10.51 3.03
CA GLY A 109 -5.36 9.48 4.07
C GLY A 109 -5.31 8.05 3.55
N ASN A 110 -5.28 7.84 2.22
CA ASN A 110 -5.12 6.52 1.61
C ASN A 110 -3.78 5.91 2.02
N LYS A 111 -3.77 4.64 2.46
CA LYS A 111 -2.59 4.00 3.06
C LYS A 111 -2.32 2.60 2.50
N LEU A 112 -1.04 2.27 2.33
CA LEU A 112 -0.57 0.89 2.18
C LEU A 112 0.21 0.49 3.43
N GLN A 113 -0.07 -0.70 3.95
CA GLN A 113 0.59 -1.24 5.13
C GLN A 113 0.93 -2.73 4.94
N VAL A 114 2.13 -3.11 5.35
CA VAL A 114 2.61 -4.49 5.32
C VAL A 114 2.34 -5.16 6.66
N THR A 115 1.55 -6.24 6.64
CA THR A 115 1.31 -7.11 7.80
C THR A 115 1.76 -8.52 7.46
N THR A 116 2.86 -8.98 8.08
CA THR A 116 3.41 -10.31 7.78
C THR A 116 4.03 -10.98 9.00
N SER A 117 3.80 -12.30 9.09
CA SER A 117 4.41 -13.20 10.07
C SER A 117 5.50 -14.09 9.44
N ASN A 118 5.85 -13.87 8.18
CA ASN A 118 6.79 -14.72 7.44
C ASN A 118 8.23 -14.49 7.90
N LYS A 119 8.77 -15.45 8.65
CA LYS A 119 10.15 -15.41 9.14
C LYS A 119 11.12 -15.80 8.03
N LEU A 120 12.23 -15.08 7.95
CA LEU A 120 13.39 -15.48 7.16
C LEU A 120 14.11 -16.61 7.93
N SER A 121 13.74 -17.87 7.71
CA SER A 121 14.45 -19.00 8.32
C SER A 121 15.68 -19.32 7.49
N SER A 122 16.87 -19.19 8.07
CA SER A 122 18.08 -19.81 7.53
C SER A 122 17.94 -21.33 7.66
N SER A 123 17.70 -22.02 6.56
CA SER A 123 18.27 -23.35 6.39
C SER A 123 19.78 -23.23 6.22
#